data_AF-A0A3G8X176-F1
#
_entry.id   AF-A0A3G8X176-F1
#
_cell.length_a   1.000
_cell.length_b   1.000
_cell.length_c   1.000
_cell.angle_alpha   90.00
_cell.angle_beta   90.00
_cell.angle_gamma   90.00
#
_symmetry.space_group_name_H-M   'P 1'
#
loop_
_entity.id
_entity.type
_entity.pdbx_description
1 polymer ?
#
loop_
_entity_poly.entity_id
_entity_poly.type
_entity_poly.pdbx_seq_one_letter_code
_entity_poly.pdbx_strand_id
1 'polypeptide(L)'
;MSNLKFNPRNLILLLMILVITLFRLLVTFNSDELQFANFSSIGAVALFGGAYFKDHLKAFAFPLISLFLSDFILANTIFSKYSNGFLYEGWYWTYLAFALMVLVGKVLLKKINVVSLLSSTLKIVFIHWIVTDFGVWFQNPSYTQDLAGFWLCLERAIPFEIRFLEGTLIYGTLLFGAFELLKAKYPVLKLQTQSV
;
A
#
# COMPACT_ATOMS: atom_id res chain seq x y z
N MET A 1 -25.84 21.61 11.35
CA MET A 1 -25.02 20.56 11.99
C MET A 1 -25.14 19.30 11.14
N SER A 2 -24.09 18.95 10.40
CA SER A 2 -24.10 17.77 9.52
C SER A 2 -24.19 16.49 10.36
N ASN A 3 -25.29 15.76 10.25
CA ASN A 3 -25.42 14.43 10.82
C ASN A 3 -24.30 13.54 10.26
N LEU A 4 -23.27 13.26 11.06
CA LEU A 4 -22.27 12.24 10.77
C LEU A 4 -23.01 10.90 10.75
N LYS A 5 -23.45 10.47 9.56
CA LYS A 5 -24.02 9.14 9.35
C LYS A 5 -22.95 8.10 9.67
N PHE A 6 -23.01 7.54 10.87
CA PHE A 6 -22.10 6.51 11.34
C PHE A 6 -22.16 5.31 10.38
N ASN A 7 -21.01 4.93 9.82
CA ASN A 7 -20.90 3.81 8.90
C ASN A 7 -19.93 2.76 9.50
N PRO A 8 -20.45 1.74 10.19
CA PRO A 8 -19.64 0.77 10.93
C PRO A 8 -18.67 0.00 10.02
N ARG A 9 -19.07 -0.24 8.77
CA ARG A 9 -18.21 -0.89 7.77
C ARG A 9 -16.96 -0.07 7.48
N ASN A 10 -17.12 1.21 7.17
CA ASN A 10 -15.98 2.08 6.87
C ASN A 10 -15.07 2.25 8.10
N LEU A 11 -15.65 2.27 9.30
CA LEU A 11 -14.89 2.31 10.54
C LEU A 11 -14.04 1.05 10.71
N ILE A 12 -14.61 -0.15 10.54
CA ILE A 12 -13.85 -1.41 10.66
C ILE A 12 -12.74 -1.49 9.61
N LEU A 13 -13.04 -1.13 8.35
CA LEU A 13 -12.02 -1.09 7.30
C LEU A 13 -10.86 -0.16 7.66
N LEU A 14 -11.16 1.03 8.18
CA LEU A 14 -10.14 1.98 8.63
C LEU A 14 -9.34 1.43 9.82
N LEU A 15 -10.00 0.85 10.83
CA LEU A 15 -9.32 0.25 11.98
C LEU A 15 -8.37 -0.87 11.56
N MET A 16 -8.77 -1.72 10.61
CA MET A 16 -7.89 -2.77 10.07
C MET A 16 -6.65 -2.19 9.38
N ILE A 17 -6.83 -1.12 8.58
CA ILE A 17 -5.71 -0.40 7.95
C ILE A 17 -4.79 0.21 9.01
N LEU A 18 -5.34 0.84 10.05
CA LEU A 18 -4.54 1.43 11.12
C LEU A 18 -3.77 0.37 11.89
N VAL A 19 -4.41 -0.75 12.27
CA VAL A 19 -3.77 -1.85 12.99
C VAL A 19 -2.60 -2.43 12.18
N ILE A 20 -2.79 -2.70 10.88
CA ILE A 20 -1.72 -3.28 10.06
C ILE A 20 -0.59 -2.29 9.76
N THR A 21 -0.90 -0.99 9.74
CA THR A 21 0.10 0.07 9.58
C THR A 21 0.88 0.30 10.87
N LEU A 22 0.23 0.22 12.03
CA LEU A 22 0.91 0.23 13.32
C LEU A 22 1.82 -0.99 13.46
N PHE A 23 1.36 -2.17 13.03
CA PHE A 23 2.18 -3.37 13.02
C PHE A 23 3.42 -3.21 12.12
N ARG A 24 3.29 -2.59 10.94
CA ARG A 24 4.44 -2.19 10.11
C ARG A 24 5.45 -1.36 10.90
N LEU A 25 4.99 -0.32 11.61
CA LEU A 25 5.88 0.51 12.43
C LEU A 25 6.58 -0.35 13.48
N LEU A 26 5.84 -1.13 14.26
CA LEU A 26 6.41 -1.99 15.30
C LEU A 26 7.47 -2.96 14.75
N VAL A 27 7.19 -3.64 13.64
CA VAL A 27 8.19 -4.53 13.01
C VAL A 27 9.42 -3.74 12.59
N THR A 28 9.25 -2.58 11.96
CA THR A 28 10.36 -1.74 11.51
C THR A 28 11.20 -1.21 12.67
N PHE A 29 10.58 -0.87 13.80
CA PHE A 29 11.29 -0.40 15.00
C PHE A 29 12.11 -1.49 15.71
N ASN A 30 11.74 -2.76 15.55
CA ASN A 30 12.37 -3.88 16.23
C ASN A 30 13.27 -4.72 15.31
N SER A 31 13.51 -4.27 14.08
CA SER A 31 14.27 -5.02 13.08
C SER A 31 15.44 -4.20 12.52
N ASP A 32 16.48 -4.88 12.05
CA ASP A 32 17.59 -4.23 11.36
C ASP A 32 17.10 -3.53 10.08
N GLU A 33 17.45 -2.25 9.94
CA GLU A 33 16.99 -1.33 8.90
C GLU A 33 17.04 -1.92 7.48
N LEU A 34 18.11 -2.66 7.15
CA LEU A 34 18.30 -3.23 5.82
C LEU A 34 17.62 -4.59 5.61
N GLN A 35 17.43 -5.39 6.66
CA GLN A 35 16.90 -6.75 6.50
C GLN A 35 15.41 -6.75 6.13
N PHE A 36 14.67 -5.71 6.52
CA PHE A 36 13.24 -5.55 6.27
C PHE A 36 12.91 -4.46 5.26
N ALA A 37 13.90 -3.97 4.51
CA ALA A 37 13.67 -3.03 3.44
C ALA A 37 12.60 -3.58 2.46
N ASN A 38 11.54 -2.80 2.24
CA ASN A 38 10.39 -3.11 1.38
C ASN A 38 9.51 -4.32 1.77
N PHE A 39 9.80 -5.03 2.87
CA PHE A 39 8.82 -5.96 3.46
C PHE A 39 7.74 -5.17 4.21
N SER A 40 6.64 -4.85 3.53
CA SER A 40 5.68 -3.87 4.03
C SER A 40 4.22 -4.26 3.80
N SER A 41 3.34 -3.84 4.72
CA SER A 41 1.89 -4.04 4.63
C SER A 41 1.19 -3.07 3.68
N ILE A 42 1.89 -2.04 3.19
CA ILE A 42 1.25 -0.92 2.48
C ILE A 42 0.68 -1.37 1.12
N GLY A 43 1.34 -2.30 0.42
CA GLY A 43 0.81 -2.85 -0.85
C GLY A 43 -0.56 -3.52 -0.66
N ALA A 44 -0.69 -4.30 0.41
CA ALA A 44 -1.94 -4.92 0.82
C ALA A 44 -2.99 -3.87 1.19
N VAL A 45 -2.60 -2.83 1.95
CA VAL A 45 -3.50 -1.71 2.32
C VAL A 45 -4.02 -0.97 1.08
N ALA A 46 -3.20 -0.77 0.06
CA ALA A 46 -3.61 -0.12 -1.18
C ALA A 46 -4.67 -0.92 -1.94
N LEU A 47 -4.43 -2.23 -2.14
CA LEU A 47 -5.43 -3.12 -2.74
C LEU A 47 -6.71 -3.20 -1.90
N PHE A 48 -6.57 -3.33 -0.59
CA PHE A 48 -7.69 -3.44 0.35
C PHE A 48 -8.56 -2.17 0.34
N GLY A 49 -7.93 -1.00 0.36
CA GLY A 49 -8.61 0.29 0.26
C GLY A 49 -9.37 0.44 -1.07
N GLY A 50 -8.71 0.11 -2.18
CA GLY A 50 -9.32 0.12 -3.51
C GLY A 50 -10.51 -0.85 -3.64
N ALA A 51 -10.40 -2.04 -3.05
CA ALA A 51 -11.42 -3.09 -3.14
C ALA A 51 -12.67 -2.79 -2.32
N TYR A 52 -12.52 -2.29 -1.09
CA TYR A 52 -13.63 -2.24 -0.15
C TYR A 52 -14.27 -0.86 0.03
N PHE A 53 -13.58 0.27 -0.14
CA PHE A 53 -14.25 1.58 0.01
C PHE A 53 -15.09 1.93 -1.22
N LYS A 54 -16.40 2.11 -1.01
CA LYS A 54 -17.33 2.55 -2.06
C LYS A 54 -17.00 3.96 -2.54
N ASP A 55 -16.74 4.85 -1.59
CA ASP A 55 -16.41 6.24 -1.84
C ASP A 55 -15.01 6.39 -2.43
N HIS A 56 -14.88 7.18 -3.51
CA HIS A 56 -13.61 7.37 -4.21
C HIS A 56 -12.59 8.09 -3.34
N LEU A 57 -13.00 9.12 -2.58
CA LEU A 57 -12.08 9.86 -1.73
C LEU A 57 -11.54 8.96 -0.63
N LYS A 58 -12.38 8.17 0.05
CA LYS A 58 -11.95 7.25 1.12
C LYS A 58 -11.04 6.13 0.62
N ALA A 59 -11.33 5.59 -0.57
CA ALA A 59 -10.53 4.51 -1.15
C ALA A 59 -9.07 4.90 -1.37
N PHE A 60 -8.81 6.17 -1.74
CA PHE A 60 -7.46 6.69 -1.94
C PHE A 60 -6.91 7.33 -0.66
N ALA A 61 -7.69 8.17 0.01
CA ALA A 61 -7.23 8.95 1.15
C ALA A 61 -6.80 8.05 2.31
N PHE A 62 -7.56 7.00 2.65
CA PHE A 62 -7.20 6.19 3.82
C PHE A 62 -5.90 5.41 3.64
N PRO A 63 -5.67 4.67 2.52
CA PRO A 63 -4.36 4.09 2.26
C PRO A 63 -3.22 5.12 2.22
N LEU A 64 -3.39 6.23 1.48
CA LEU A 64 -2.33 7.22 1.28
C LEU A 64 -2.00 8.01 2.56
N ILE A 65 -3.01 8.36 3.37
CA ILE A 65 -2.79 9.00 4.67
C ILE A 65 -2.12 8.01 5.63
N SER A 66 -2.49 6.74 5.60
CA SER A 66 -1.85 5.70 6.44
C SER A 66 -0.37 5.55 6.07
N LEU A 67 -0.07 5.49 4.77
CA LEU A 67 1.30 5.53 4.24
C LEU A 67 2.02 6.80 4.74
N PHE A 68 1.41 7.96 4.56
CA PHE A 68 2.01 9.24 4.94
C PHE A 68 2.37 9.33 6.42
N LEU A 69 1.44 9.00 7.31
CA LEU A 69 1.69 9.07 8.74
C LEU A 69 2.81 8.12 9.16
N SER A 70 2.83 6.91 8.59
CA SER A 70 3.87 5.94 8.94
C SER A 70 5.23 6.30 8.35
N ASP A 71 5.30 6.80 7.11
CA ASP A 71 6.55 7.29 6.51
C ASP A 71 7.07 8.53 7.23
N PHE A 72 6.20 9.45 7.65
CA PHE A 72 6.60 10.63 8.41
C PHE A 72 7.21 10.25 9.76
N ILE A 73 6.60 9.30 10.49
CA ILE A 73 7.16 8.80 11.75
C ILE A 73 8.53 8.16 11.49
N LEU A 74 8.65 7.30 10.49
CA LEU A 74 9.88 6.60 10.17
C LEU A 74 11.00 7.56 9.72
N ALA A 75 10.67 8.54 8.89
CA ALA A 75 11.60 9.57 8.41
C ALA A 75 12.10 10.51 9.51
N ASN A 76 11.35 10.71 10.59
CA ASN A 76 11.75 11.55 11.72
C ASN A 76 12.37 10.75 12.88
N THR A 77 12.44 9.42 12.78
CA THR A 77 12.98 8.54 13.83
C THR A 77 14.16 7.74 13.31
N ILE A 78 13.93 6.49 12.88
CA ILE A 78 14.99 5.53 12.50
C ILE A 78 15.66 5.94 11.19
N PHE A 79 14.87 6.40 10.21
CA PHE A 79 15.37 6.79 8.90
C PHE A 79 15.69 8.28 8.78
N SER A 80 15.92 8.95 9.92
CA SER A 80 16.26 10.39 9.95
C SER A 80 17.49 10.73 9.09
N LYS A 81 18.47 9.82 9.02
CA LYS A 81 19.65 9.96 8.13
C LYS A 81 19.35 9.95 6.62
N TYR A 82 18.19 9.42 6.20
CA TYR A 82 17.76 9.38 4.80
C TYR A 82 16.70 10.45 4.50
N SER A 83 16.33 11.27 5.50
CA SER A 83 15.33 12.32 5.38
C SER A 83 15.94 13.63 4.87
N ASN A 84 15.21 14.36 4.05
CA ASN A 84 15.56 15.71 3.57
C ASN A 84 14.90 16.83 4.40
N GLY A 85 14.47 16.53 5.63
CA GLY A 85 13.75 17.46 6.51
C GLY A 85 12.22 17.32 6.45
N PHE A 86 11.69 16.48 5.55
CA PHE A 86 10.27 16.11 5.52
C PHE A 86 10.06 14.60 5.38
N LEU A 87 10.48 14.05 4.24
CA LEU A 87 10.48 12.62 3.93
C LEU A 87 11.82 12.29 3.25
N TYR A 88 11.89 11.21 2.47
CA TYR A 88 13.04 10.88 1.65
C TYR A 88 12.96 11.56 0.27
N GLU A 89 14.10 11.69 -0.40
CA GLU A 89 14.15 12.20 -1.77
C GLU A 89 13.35 11.29 -2.72
N GLY A 90 12.60 11.89 -3.65
CA GLY A 90 11.79 11.12 -4.60
C GLY A 90 10.51 10.50 -4.03
N TRP A 91 10.12 10.80 -2.78
CA TRP A 91 8.91 10.24 -2.13
C TRP A 91 7.63 10.33 -2.98
N TYR A 92 7.49 11.37 -3.80
CA TYR A 92 6.32 11.58 -4.64
C TYR A 92 6.14 10.46 -5.70
N TRP A 93 7.22 9.80 -6.16
CA TRP A 93 7.15 8.64 -7.04
C TRP A 93 6.51 7.43 -6.34
N THR A 94 6.88 7.19 -5.09
CA THR A 94 6.25 6.16 -4.25
C THR A 94 4.77 6.42 -4.09
N TYR A 95 4.38 7.66 -3.79
CA TYR A 95 2.97 8.00 -3.58
C TYR A 95 2.15 7.91 -4.87
N LEU A 96 2.75 8.25 -6.01
CA LEU A 96 2.16 8.02 -7.32
C LEU A 96 1.94 6.52 -7.57
N ALA A 97 2.95 5.68 -7.30
CA ALA A 97 2.83 4.23 -7.41
C ALA A 97 1.66 3.71 -6.56
N PHE A 98 1.60 4.09 -5.27
CA PHE A 98 0.53 3.67 -4.38
C PHE A 98 -0.86 4.16 -4.81
N ALA A 99 -0.98 5.36 -5.37
CA ALA A 99 -2.24 5.83 -5.94
C ALA A 99 -2.69 4.95 -7.13
N LEU A 100 -1.77 4.59 -8.03
CA LEU A 100 -2.05 3.67 -9.14
C LEU A 100 -2.41 2.27 -8.63
N MET A 101 -1.79 1.80 -7.55
CA MET A 101 -2.09 0.51 -6.95
C MET A 101 -3.50 0.48 -6.31
N VAL A 102 -3.92 1.55 -5.66
CA VAL A 102 -5.31 1.71 -5.19
C VAL A 102 -6.28 1.63 -6.36
N LEU A 103 -5.94 2.27 -7.49
CA LEU A 103 -6.74 2.21 -8.70
C LEU A 103 -6.86 0.76 -9.23
N VAL A 104 -5.77 -0.01 -9.24
CA VAL A 104 -5.79 -1.44 -9.60
C VAL A 104 -6.76 -2.20 -8.70
N GLY A 105 -6.66 -2.03 -7.38
CA GLY A 105 -7.59 -2.66 -6.44
C GLY A 105 -9.05 -2.31 -6.75
N LYS A 106 -9.32 -1.04 -7.04
CA LYS A 106 -10.67 -0.56 -7.36
C LYS A 106 -11.24 -1.13 -8.66
N VAL A 107 -10.40 -1.28 -9.68
CA VAL A 107 -10.84 -1.75 -11.01
C VAL A 107 -10.97 -3.27 -11.05
N LEU A 108 -10.00 -4.00 -10.48
CA LEU A 108 -9.90 -5.45 -10.63
C LEU A 108 -10.55 -6.24 -9.48
N LEU A 109 -10.65 -5.67 -8.28
CA LEU A 109 -11.21 -6.37 -7.11
C LEU A 109 -12.70 -6.08 -6.90
N LYS A 110 -13.45 -5.79 -7.98
CA LYS A 110 -14.93 -5.72 -7.94
C LYS A 110 -15.57 -7.03 -7.49
N LYS A 111 -14.95 -8.16 -7.85
CA LYS A 111 -15.28 -9.50 -7.36
C LYS A 111 -14.02 -10.11 -6.76
N ILE A 112 -14.00 -10.25 -5.44
CA ILE A 112 -12.84 -10.74 -4.71
C ILE A 112 -12.85 -12.26 -4.74
N ASN A 113 -11.82 -12.84 -5.34
CA ASN A 113 -11.51 -14.26 -5.32
C ASN A 113 -9.99 -14.42 -5.40
N VAL A 114 -9.50 -15.66 -5.26
CA VAL A 114 -8.05 -15.94 -5.24
C VAL A 114 -7.37 -15.47 -6.53
N VAL A 115 -7.99 -15.67 -7.70
CA VAL A 115 -7.42 -15.28 -9.00
C VAL A 115 -7.36 -13.76 -9.14
N SER A 116 -8.44 -13.05 -8.78
CA SER A 116 -8.46 -11.58 -8.86
C SER A 116 -7.48 -10.95 -7.87
N LEU A 117 -7.32 -11.54 -6.68
CA LEU A 117 -6.35 -11.08 -5.70
C LEU A 117 -4.91 -11.30 -6.17
N LEU A 118 -4.55 -12.52 -6.59
CA LEU A 118 -3.19 -12.83 -7.08
C LEU A 118 -2.81 -11.99 -8.29
N SER A 119 -3.70 -11.88 -9.29
CA SER A 119 -3.45 -11.06 -10.47
C SER A 119 -3.35 -9.57 -10.16
N SER A 120 -4.10 -9.06 -9.19
CA SER A 120 -3.98 -7.67 -8.74
C SER A 120 -2.68 -7.44 -7.98
N THR A 121 -2.26 -8.38 -7.13
CA THR A 121 -0.97 -8.35 -6.42
C THR A 121 0.20 -8.26 -7.41
N LEU A 122 0.25 -9.13 -8.41
CA LEU A 122 1.33 -9.07 -9.41
C LEU A 122 1.36 -7.74 -10.16
N LYS A 123 0.19 -7.18 -10.50
CA LYS A 123 0.10 -5.88 -11.15
C LYS A 123 0.59 -4.73 -10.27
N ILE A 124 0.27 -4.74 -8.97
CA ILE A 124 0.73 -3.68 -8.07
C ILE A 124 2.22 -3.77 -7.77
N VAL A 125 2.78 -4.97 -7.69
CA VAL A 125 4.23 -5.18 -7.58
C VAL A 125 4.92 -4.66 -8.83
N PHE A 126 4.39 -4.97 -10.02
CA PHE A 126 4.93 -4.41 -11.26
C PHE A 126 4.82 -2.87 -11.32
N ILE A 127 3.71 -2.30 -10.87
CA ILE A 127 3.57 -0.83 -10.79
C ILE A 127 4.58 -0.23 -9.83
N HIS A 128 4.75 -0.83 -8.65
CA HIS A 128 5.75 -0.40 -7.68
C HIS A 128 7.14 -0.42 -8.33
N TRP A 129 7.57 -1.58 -8.81
CA TRP A 129 8.86 -1.79 -9.46
C TRP A 129 9.15 -0.79 -10.60
N ILE A 130 8.19 -0.48 -11.47
CA ILE A 130 8.44 0.46 -12.55
C ILE A 130 8.45 1.91 -12.05
N VAL A 131 7.47 2.30 -11.23
CA VAL A 131 7.24 3.71 -10.91
C VAL A 131 8.19 4.21 -9.82
N THR A 132 8.48 3.41 -8.79
CA THR A 132 9.40 3.81 -7.73
C THR A 132 10.84 3.82 -8.22
N ASP A 133 11.24 2.81 -9.00
CA ASP A 133 12.61 2.76 -9.53
C ASP A 133 12.84 3.75 -10.65
N PHE A 134 11.80 4.20 -11.36
CA PHE A 134 11.93 5.36 -12.24
C PHE A 134 12.38 6.60 -11.45
N GLY A 135 11.83 6.80 -10.25
CA GLY A 135 12.24 7.87 -9.35
C GLY A 135 13.68 7.74 -8.83
N VAL A 136 14.16 6.51 -8.66
CA VAL A 136 15.55 6.22 -8.26
C VAL A 136 16.53 6.41 -9.42
N TRP A 137 16.11 6.08 -10.65
CA TRP A 137 16.93 6.17 -11.85
C TRP A 137 17.05 7.61 -12.39
N PHE A 138 15.94 8.35 -12.41
CA PHE A 138 15.87 9.68 -13.01
C PHE A 138 16.82 10.66 -12.29
N GLN A 139 17.70 11.30 -13.06
CA GLN A 139 18.71 12.27 -12.57
C GLN A 139 19.71 11.68 -11.56
N ASN A 140 19.76 10.36 -11.38
CA ASN A 140 20.73 9.71 -10.52
C ASN A 140 22.04 9.45 -11.28
N PRO A 141 23.18 10.02 -10.85
CA PRO A 141 24.46 9.85 -11.54
C PRO A 141 25.01 8.42 -11.48
N SER A 142 24.44 7.56 -10.63
CA SER A 142 24.82 6.14 -10.54
C SER A 142 24.33 5.30 -11.73
N TYR A 143 23.41 5.84 -12.54
CA TYR A 143 22.84 5.17 -13.71
C TYR A 143 22.92 6.05 -14.95
N THR A 144 23.20 5.42 -16.10
CA THR A 144 23.11 6.10 -17.39
C THR A 144 21.67 6.55 -17.64
N GLN A 145 21.48 7.74 -18.19
CA GLN A 145 20.16 8.31 -18.45
C GLN A 145 19.62 7.81 -19.81
N ASP A 146 19.59 6.49 -19.96
CA ASP A 146 19.07 5.74 -21.10
C ASP A 146 18.33 4.46 -20.64
N LEU A 147 17.76 3.72 -21.59
CA LEU A 147 17.03 2.49 -21.29
C LEU A 147 17.91 1.40 -20.64
N ALA A 148 19.21 1.38 -20.94
CA ALA A 148 20.14 0.43 -20.36
C ALA A 148 20.36 0.71 -18.87
N GLY A 149 20.51 1.99 -18.51
CA GLY A 149 20.64 2.41 -17.11
C GLY A 149 19.36 2.16 -16.31
N PHE A 150 18.19 2.39 -16.92
CA PHE A 150 16.92 2.08 -16.27
C PHE A 150 16.77 0.56 -16.06
N TRP A 151 17.11 -0.25 -17.06
CA TRP A 151 17.11 -1.71 -16.93
C TRP A 151 18.01 -2.20 -15.80
N LEU A 152 19.22 -1.64 -15.67
CA LEU A 152 20.14 -1.95 -14.58
C LEU A 152 19.57 -1.57 -13.21
N CYS A 153 18.86 -0.44 -13.12
CA CYS A 153 18.16 -0.05 -11.89
C CYS A 153 17.07 -1.07 -11.52
N LEU A 154 16.25 -1.48 -12.49
CA LEU A 154 15.21 -2.49 -12.29
C LEU A 154 15.79 -3.84 -11.86
N GLU A 155 16.88 -4.29 -12.46
CA GLU A 155 17.54 -5.54 -12.10
C GLU A 155 18.01 -5.54 -10.63
N ARG A 156 18.59 -4.42 -10.18
CA ARG A 156 19.02 -4.25 -8.79
C ARG A 156 17.87 -4.17 -7.80
N ALA A 157 16.68 -3.77 -8.26
CA ALA A 157 15.49 -3.69 -7.44
C ALA A 157 14.82 -5.05 -7.18
N ILE A 158 15.15 -6.11 -7.95
CA ILE A 158 14.50 -7.44 -7.85
C ILE A 158 14.42 -7.98 -6.41
N PRO A 159 15.50 -7.97 -5.59
CA PRO A 159 15.42 -8.50 -4.22
C PRO A 159 14.40 -7.73 -3.36
N PHE A 160 14.28 -6.43 -3.57
CA PHE A 160 13.34 -5.58 -2.85
C PHE A 160 11.89 -5.82 -3.29
N GLU A 161 11.67 -6.03 -4.58
CA GLU A 161 10.34 -6.34 -5.12
C GLU A 161 9.84 -7.72 -4.70
N ILE A 162 10.76 -8.69 -4.54
CA ILE A 162 10.41 -9.99 -3.94
C ILE A 162 9.91 -9.79 -2.50
N ARG A 163 10.59 -8.96 -1.70
CA ARG A 163 10.13 -8.64 -0.33
C ARG A 163 8.80 -7.90 -0.33
N PHE A 164 8.60 -7.00 -1.28
CA PHE A 164 7.35 -6.27 -1.44
C PHE A 164 6.19 -7.20 -1.82
N LEU A 165 6.43 -8.16 -2.72
CA LEU A 165 5.48 -9.21 -3.09
C LEU A 165 5.13 -10.09 -1.89
N GLU A 166 6.13 -10.59 -1.16
CA GLU A 166 5.96 -11.41 0.05
C GLU A 166 5.09 -10.69 1.09
N GLY A 167 5.45 -9.45 1.42
CA GLY A 167 4.70 -8.61 2.35
C GLY A 167 3.27 -8.40 1.88
N THR A 168 3.08 -8.04 0.62
CA THR A 168 1.76 -7.81 0.03
C THR A 168 0.88 -9.07 0.08
N LEU A 169 1.44 -10.26 -0.18
CA LEU A 169 0.70 -11.52 -0.11
C LEU A 169 0.33 -11.89 1.33
N ILE A 170 1.27 -11.80 2.27
CA ILE A 170 1.06 -12.15 3.68
C ILE A 170 0.03 -11.21 4.30
N TYR A 171 0.27 -9.90 4.23
CA TYR A 171 -0.64 -8.90 4.79
C TYR A 171 -1.95 -8.82 4.03
N GLY A 172 -1.94 -9.07 2.71
CA GLY A 172 -3.15 -9.16 1.90
C GLY A 172 -4.03 -10.32 2.34
N THR A 173 -3.46 -11.51 2.52
CA THR A 173 -4.19 -12.68 3.02
C THR A 173 -4.82 -12.40 4.38
N LEU A 174 -4.06 -11.78 5.29
CA LEU A 174 -4.57 -11.41 6.61
C LEU A 174 -5.70 -10.37 6.54
N LEU A 175 -5.52 -9.26 5.82
CA LEU A 175 -6.52 -8.19 5.72
C LEU A 175 -7.80 -8.66 5.02
N PHE A 176 -7.67 -9.25 3.81
CA PHE A 176 -8.82 -9.70 3.04
C PHE A 176 -9.51 -10.88 3.73
N GLY A 177 -8.74 -11.85 4.24
CA GLY A 177 -9.29 -13.00 4.97
C GLY A 177 -10.04 -12.59 6.23
N ALA A 178 -9.44 -11.75 7.08
CA ALA A 178 -10.08 -11.28 8.30
C ALA A 178 -11.37 -10.49 8.00
N PHE A 179 -11.36 -9.62 6.98
CA PHE A 179 -12.55 -8.86 6.64
C PHE A 179 -13.67 -9.72 6.05
N GLU A 180 -13.34 -10.69 5.19
CA GLU A 180 -14.33 -11.62 4.62
C GLU A 180 -14.99 -12.47 5.73
N LEU A 181 -14.22 -12.93 6.72
CA LEU A 181 -14.75 -13.64 7.90
C LEU A 181 -15.67 -12.74 8.75
N LEU A 182 -15.25 -11.51 9.03
CA LEU A 182 -16.08 -10.54 9.76
C LEU A 182 -17.37 -10.22 9.00
N LYS A 183 -17.30 -10.05 7.68
CA LYS A 183 -18.45 -9.78 6.81
C LYS A 183 -19.42 -10.97 6.74
N ALA A 184 -18.91 -12.20 6.82
CA ALA A 184 -19.74 -13.40 6.89
C ALA A 184 -20.51 -13.48 8.22
N LYS A 185 -19.85 -13.13 9.34
CA LYS A 185 -20.44 -13.15 10.69
C LYS A 185 -21.37 -11.98 10.98
N TYR A 186 -21.07 -10.78 10.46
CA TYR A 186 -21.78 -9.54 10.75
C TYR A 186 -22.37 -8.93 9.46
N PRO A 187 -23.67 -9.17 9.15
CA PRO A 187 -24.31 -8.69 7.92
C PRO A 187 -24.27 -7.17 7.74
N VAL A 188 -24.20 -6.39 8.83
CA VAL A 188 -24.07 -4.92 8.82
C VAL A 188 -22.81 -4.42 8.07
N LEU A 189 -21.83 -5.29 7.84
CA LEU A 189 -20.59 -4.99 7.12
C LEU A 189 -20.68 -5.23 5.61
N LYS A 190 -21.78 -5.83 5.13
CA LYS A 190 -22.06 -5.93 3.71
C LYS A 190 -22.33 -4.54 3.14
N LEU A 191 -21.98 -4.32 1.88
CA LEU A 191 -22.40 -3.11 1.18
C LEU A 191 -23.93 -3.11 1.13
N GLN A 192 -24.56 -2.18 1.85
CA GLN A 192 -25.97 -1.93 1.69
C GLN A 192 -26.18 -1.38 0.28
N THR A 193 -26.76 -2.20 -0.60
CA THR A 193 -27.37 -1.70 -1.82
C THR A 193 -28.54 -0.85 -1.35
N GLN A 194 -28.41 0.47 -1.44
CA GLN A 194 -29.57 1.35 -1.29
C GLN A 194 -30.54 0.93 -2.40
N SER A 195 -31.66 0.30 -2.03
CA SER A 195 -32.83 0.25 -2.90
C SER A 195 -33.17 1.70 -3.23
N VAL A 196 -33.19 1.99 -4.52
CA VAL A 196 -33.50 3.30 -5.11
C VAL A 196 -34.78 3.87 -4.51
#